data_AF-B4J6B9-F1
#
_entry.id   AF-B4J6B9-F1
#
_cell.length_a   1.000
_cell.length_b   1.000
_cell.length_c   1.000
_cell.angle_alpha   90.00
_cell.angle_beta   90.00
_cell.angle_gamma   90.00
#
_symmetry.space_group_name_H-M   'P 1'
#
loop_
_entity.id
_entity.type
_entity.pdbx_description
1 polymer ?
#
loop_
_entity_poly.entity_id
_entity_poly.type
_entity_poly.pdbx_seq_one_letter_code
_entity_poly.pdbx_strand_id
1 'polypeptide(L)'
;MSETDYRLYLCSNCYRRCLWSELSNEEHRCFRCRMPLRACAICDRKFEPRNQMQLYCKRCDFHLVKDVVDSSPPDLDLKLELDTDTESEPEPETERFESPRRRSMAERWQEFRMAAGINDRYFVD
;
A
#
# COMPACT_ATOMS: atom_id res chain seq x y z
N MET A 1 -5.95 16.45 37.73
CA MET A 1 -6.24 17.43 36.66
C MET A 1 -5.23 17.16 35.56
N SER A 2 -5.66 16.69 34.40
CA SER A 2 -4.75 16.46 33.27
C SER A 2 -4.19 17.80 32.79
N GLU A 3 -2.86 17.92 32.68
CA GLU A 3 -2.21 19.09 32.08
C GLU A 3 -2.82 19.37 30.71
N THR A 4 -3.21 20.62 30.48
CA THR A 4 -3.69 21.06 29.18
C THR A 4 -2.53 21.01 28.19
N ASP A 5 -2.59 20.10 27.22
CA ASP A 5 -1.57 20.02 26.17
C ASP A 5 -1.75 21.16 25.17
N TYR A 6 -0.82 22.12 25.20
CA TYR A 6 -0.80 23.28 24.30
C TYR A 6 0.00 23.02 23.01
N ARG A 7 0.48 21.79 22.78
CA ARG A 7 1.18 21.46 21.54
C ARG A 7 0.24 21.57 20.35
N LEU A 8 0.76 22.14 19.28
CA LEU A 8 0.05 22.25 18.01
C LEU A 8 0.39 21.06 17.12
N TYR A 9 -0.65 20.41 16.62
CA TYR A 9 -0.59 19.24 15.75
C TYR A 9 -1.09 19.59 14.35
N LEU A 10 -0.64 18.83 13.35
CA LEU A 10 -1.03 19.04 11.96
C LEU A 10 -2.26 18.21 11.61
N CYS A 11 -3.24 18.86 10.97
CA CYS A 11 -4.33 18.15 10.32
C CYS A 11 -3.82 17.33 9.13
N SER A 12 -4.22 16.06 9.05
CA SER A 12 -3.86 15.15 7.95
C SER A 12 -4.37 15.57 6.56
N ASN A 13 -5.38 16.43 6.48
CA ASN A 13 -6.01 16.84 5.23
C ASN A 13 -5.58 18.25 4.77
N CYS A 14 -5.64 19.26 5.63
CA CYS A 14 -5.33 20.65 5.26
C CYS A 14 -3.96 21.14 5.76
N TYR A 15 -3.23 20.33 6.52
CA TYR A 15 -1.91 20.66 7.09
C TYR A 15 -1.88 21.94 7.95
N ARG A 16 -3.03 22.41 8.40
CA ARG A 16 -3.09 23.52 9.37
C ARG A 16 -2.77 23.01 10.76
N ARG A 17 -2.11 23.85 11.54
CA ARG A 17 -1.82 23.63 12.96
C ARG A 17 -3.08 23.88 13.78
N CYS A 18 -3.41 22.94 14.67
CA CYS A 18 -4.56 22.97 15.57
C CYS A 18 -4.22 22.24 16.88
N LEU A 19 -5.01 22.46 17.93
CA LEU A 19 -4.81 21.77 19.19
C LEU A 19 -5.15 20.28 19.05
N TRP A 20 -4.53 19.43 19.89
CA TRP A 20 -4.87 18.00 19.93
C TRP A 20 -6.37 17.76 20.16
N SER A 21 -6.98 18.56 21.03
CA SER A 21 -8.42 18.49 21.34
C SER A 21 -9.34 18.82 20.16
N GLU A 22 -8.82 19.51 19.14
CA GLU A 22 -9.57 19.87 17.93
C GLU A 22 -9.41 18.83 16.81
N LEU A 23 -8.45 17.91 16.96
CA LEU A 23 -8.21 16.84 16.01
C LEU A 23 -9.13 15.65 16.26
N SER A 24 -9.45 14.96 15.17
CA SER A 24 -10.10 13.67 15.28
C SER A 24 -9.19 12.61 15.87
N ASN A 25 -9.70 11.86 16.86
CA ASN A 25 -9.04 10.68 17.40
C ASN A 25 -8.90 9.55 16.36
N GLU A 26 -9.74 9.52 15.33
CA GLU A 26 -9.73 8.45 14.32
C GLU A 26 -8.83 8.80 13.14
N GLU A 27 -9.02 9.98 12.54
CA GLU A 27 -8.40 10.36 11.26
C GLU A 27 -7.44 11.56 11.37
N HIS A 28 -7.23 12.11 12.57
CA HIS A 28 -6.40 13.30 12.83
C HIS A 28 -6.72 14.48 11.91
N ARG A 29 -8.02 14.70 11.69
CA ARG A 29 -8.56 15.83 10.92
C ARG A 29 -9.04 16.93 11.85
N CYS A 30 -8.76 18.18 11.49
CA CYS A 30 -9.32 19.32 12.20
C CYS A 30 -10.84 19.40 11.98
N PHE A 31 -11.55 20.12 12.85
CA PHE A 31 -13.00 20.30 12.78
C PHE A 31 -13.53 20.70 11.38
N ARG A 32 -12.78 21.51 10.62
CA ARG A 32 -13.18 21.95 9.27
C ARG A 32 -13.02 20.87 8.19
N CYS A 33 -12.09 19.95 8.38
CA CYS A 33 -11.81 18.86 7.44
C CYS A 33 -12.53 17.56 7.81
N ARG A 34 -13.12 17.52 9.01
CA ARG A 34 -13.87 16.39 9.49
C ARG A 34 -15.13 16.20 8.65
N MET A 35 -15.40 14.97 8.26
CA MET A 35 -16.66 14.65 7.61
C MET A 35 -17.66 14.11 8.64
N PRO A 36 -18.97 14.27 8.39
CA PRO A 36 -19.99 13.68 9.23
C PRO A 36 -19.81 12.16 9.34
N LEU A 37 -20.03 11.63 10.54
CA LEU A 37 -20.00 10.18 10.78
C LEU A 37 -21.04 9.49 9.90
N ARG A 38 -20.67 8.36 9.31
CA ARG A 38 -21.55 7.50 8.52
C ARG A 38 -21.65 6.12 9.14
N ALA A 39 -22.76 5.42 8.88
CA ALA A 39 -22.89 4.01 9.23
C ALA A 39 -22.24 3.14 8.16
N CYS A 40 -21.47 2.13 8.58
CA CYS A 40 -20.88 1.16 7.67
C CYS A 40 -21.96 0.23 7.09
N ALA A 41 -22.02 0.07 5.78
CA ALA A 41 -23.03 -0.77 5.12
C ALA A 41 -22.94 -2.29 5.44
N ILE A 42 -21.88 -2.74 6.11
CA ILE A 42 -21.67 -4.16 6.46
C ILE A 42 -21.95 -4.44 7.94
N CYS A 43 -21.56 -3.53 8.83
CA CYS A 43 -21.60 -3.76 10.27
C CYS A 43 -22.40 -2.71 11.05
N ASP A 44 -23.00 -1.74 10.35
CA ASP A 44 -23.79 -0.62 10.87
C ASP A 44 -23.11 0.28 11.91
N ARG A 45 -21.83 0.02 12.21
CA ARG A 45 -21.03 0.87 13.11
C ARG A 45 -20.79 2.22 12.48
N LYS A 46 -20.93 3.27 13.28
CA LYS A 46 -20.56 4.63 12.90
C LYS A 46 -19.04 4.73 12.77
N PHE A 47 -18.57 5.42 11.72
CA PHE A 47 -17.15 5.68 11.48
C PHE A 47 -16.95 7.05 10.83
N GLU A 48 -15.76 7.63 10.98
CA GLU A 48 -15.36 8.84 10.27
C GLU A 48 -14.82 8.49 8.86
N PRO A 49 -15.52 8.88 7.77
CA PRO A 49 -15.06 8.58 6.42
C PRO A 49 -13.87 9.45 6.01
N ARG A 50 -13.01 8.92 5.13
CA ARG A 50 -11.84 9.62 4.57
C ARG A 50 -12.14 10.43 3.32
N ASN A 51 -13.14 9.99 2.55
CA ASN A 51 -13.69 10.68 1.38
C ASN A 51 -15.21 10.51 1.34
N GLN A 52 -15.89 11.25 0.46
CA GLN A 52 -17.35 11.22 0.36
C GLN A 52 -17.90 9.90 -0.22
N MET A 53 -17.05 9.09 -0.83
CA MET A 53 -17.42 7.83 -1.48
C MET A 53 -17.26 6.62 -0.56
N GLN A 54 -16.67 6.78 0.63
CA GLN A 54 -16.40 5.67 1.52
C GLN A 54 -17.70 5.16 2.17
N LEU A 55 -18.01 3.88 1.94
CA LEU A 55 -19.21 3.20 2.43
C LEU A 55 -18.94 2.25 3.61
N TYR A 56 -17.68 1.86 3.80
CA TYR A 56 -17.29 0.84 4.77
C TYR A 56 -16.33 1.40 5.83
N CYS A 57 -16.48 0.92 7.07
CA CYS A 57 -15.50 1.23 8.11
C CYS A 57 -14.16 0.55 7.78
N LYS A 58 -13.06 1.06 8.34
CA LYS A 58 -11.70 0.58 8.07
C LYS A 58 -11.53 -0.94 8.23
N ARG A 59 -12.24 -1.55 9.19
CA ARG A 59 -12.18 -3.01 9.42
C ARG A 59 -12.87 -3.78 8.30
N CYS A 60 -14.08 -3.38 7.91
CA CYS A 60 -14.81 -4.03 6.82
C CYS A 60 -14.12 -3.80 5.48
N ASP A 61 -13.62 -2.59 5.24
CA ASP A 61 -12.84 -2.23 4.05
C ASP A 61 -11.60 -3.12 3.89
N PHE A 62 -10.86 -3.34 4.99
CA PHE A 62 -9.71 -4.25 4.99
C PHE A 62 -10.08 -5.68 4.59
N HIS A 63 -11.20 -6.21 5.08
CA HIS A 63 -11.63 -7.57 4.75
C HIS A 63 -12.08 -7.69 3.29
N LEU A 64 -12.77 -6.68 2.75
CA LEU A 64 -13.14 -6.66 1.33
C LEU A 64 -11.90 -6.67 0.41
N VAL A 65 -10.90 -5.84 0.72
CA VAL A 65 -9.67 -5.79 -0.08
C VAL A 65 -8.91 -7.11 0.03
N LYS A 66 -8.86 -7.73 1.22
CA LYS A 66 -8.19 -9.01 1.42
C LYS A 66 -8.79 -10.10 0.53
N ASP A 67 -10.11 -10.21 0.51
CA ASP A 67 -10.79 -11.26 -0.27
C ASP A 67 -10.60 -11.08 -1.79
N VAL A 68 -10.42 -9.83 -2.26
CA VAL A 68 -10.10 -9.52 -3.67
C VAL A 68 -8.63 -9.80 -4.01
N VAL A 69 -7.71 -9.66 -3.06
CA VAL A 69 -6.28 -9.97 -3.27
C VAL A 69 -6.01 -11.46 -3.20
N ASP A 70 -6.73 -12.18 -2.33
CA ASP A 70 -6.62 -13.63 -2.16
C ASP A 70 -7.43 -14.42 -3.20
N SER A 71 -8.31 -13.76 -3.97
CA SER A 71 -8.88 -14.37 -5.17
C SER A 71 -7.80 -14.48 -6.24
N SER A 72 -7.23 -15.68 -6.41
CA SER A 72 -6.46 -16.01 -7.61
C SER A 72 -7.25 -15.53 -8.84
N PRO A 73 -6.59 -14.90 -9.83
CA PRO A 73 -7.27 -14.61 -11.08
C PRO A 73 -7.91 -15.91 -11.58
N PRO A 74 -9.14 -15.85 -12.11
CA PRO A 74 -9.78 -17.05 -12.64
C PRO A 74 -8.82 -17.67 -13.65
N ASP A 75 -8.53 -18.97 -13.48
CA ASP A 75 -7.84 -19.74 -14.51
C ASP A 75 -8.69 -19.58 -15.76
N LEU A 76 -8.19 -18.76 -16.70
CA LEU A 76 -8.68 -18.78 -18.05
C LEU A 76 -8.30 -20.15 -18.57
N ASP A 77 -9.24 -21.09 -18.47
CA ASP A 77 -9.20 -22.41 -19.10
C ASP A 77 -9.32 -22.19 -20.63
N LEU A 78 -8.34 -21.48 -21.18
CA LEU A 78 -8.00 -21.45 -22.58
C LEU A 78 -7.44 -22.84 -22.88
N LYS A 79 -8.35 -23.80 -23.02
CA LYS A 79 -8.13 -24.94 -23.91
C LYS A 79 -7.96 -24.35 -25.31
N LEU A 80 -6.77 -23.84 -25.59
CA LEU A 80 -6.28 -23.76 -26.95
C LEU A 80 -6.23 -25.20 -27.41
N GLU A 81 -7.18 -25.53 -28.28
CA GLU A 81 -7.17 -26.76 -29.05
C GLU A 81 -5.79 -26.88 -29.69
N LEU A 82 -5.10 -27.93 -29.27
CA LEU A 82 -3.80 -28.35 -29.72
C LEU A 82 -3.95 -28.84 -31.16
N ASP A 83 -3.81 -27.94 -32.13
CA ASP A 83 -3.53 -28.33 -33.51
C ASP A 83 -2.03 -28.66 -33.60
N THR A 84 -1.76 -29.96 -33.52
CA THR A 84 -0.53 -30.60 -33.97
C THR A 84 -0.23 -30.21 -35.41
N ASP A 85 0.91 -29.57 -35.67
CA ASP A 85 1.93 -30.03 -36.62
C ASP A 85 3.04 -28.97 -36.80
N THR A 86 4.28 -29.47 -36.95
CA THR A 86 5.47 -28.83 -37.58
C THR A 86 6.69 -28.64 -36.66
N GLU A 87 7.54 -29.67 -36.67
CA GLU A 87 9.01 -29.68 -36.81
C GLU A 87 9.89 -28.67 -36.04
N SER A 88 10.61 -29.23 -35.06
CA SER A 88 12.04 -29.07 -34.73
C SER A 88 12.81 -27.83 -35.23
N GLU A 89 13.37 -27.05 -34.29
CA GLU A 89 14.76 -26.52 -34.26
C GLU A 89 15.06 -25.91 -32.85
N PRO A 90 16.34 -25.80 -32.40
CA PRO A 90 16.73 -25.83 -30.98
C PRO A 90 16.71 -24.47 -30.24
N GLU A 91 16.56 -24.57 -28.91
CA GLU A 91 16.46 -23.48 -27.93
C GLU A 91 17.59 -22.44 -28.02
N PRO A 92 17.28 -21.13 -27.99
CA PRO A 92 18.21 -20.16 -27.44
C PRO A 92 18.07 -20.18 -25.91
N GLU A 93 19.17 -20.51 -25.22
CA GLU A 93 19.35 -20.40 -23.78
C GLU A 93 18.84 -19.04 -23.29
N THR A 94 17.59 -19.02 -22.83
CA THR A 94 17.02 -17.82 -22.24
C THR A 94 17.60 -17.77 -20.84
N GLU A 95 18.57 -16.86 -20.65
CA GLU A 95 19.12 -16.51 -19.35
C GLU A 95 17.97 -16.51 -18.34
N ARG A 96 18.03 -17.46 -17.40
CA ARG A 96 17.10 -17.51 -16.28
C ARG A 96 17.23 -16.16 -15.58
N PHE A 97 16.30 -15.26 -15.85
CA PHE A 97 16.07 -14.09 -15.02
C PHE A 97 15.72 -14.64 -13.64
N GLU A 98 16.75 -14.76 -12.80
CA GLU A 98 16.58 -15.19 -11.43
C GLU A 98 15.57 -14.25 -10.79
N SER A 99 14.48 -14.84 -10.30
CA SER A 99 13.45 -14.09 -9.60
C SER A 99 14.11 -13.15 -8.57
N PRO A 100 13.81 -11.83 -8.60
CA PRO A 100 14.40 -10.85 -7.67
C PRO A 100 14.21 -11.18 -6.18
N ARG A 101 13.36 -12.18 -5.87
CA ARG A 101 13.06 -12.67 -4.53
C ARG A 101 14.11 -13.62 -3.95
N ARG A 102 15.08 -14.09 -4.73
CA ARG A 102 16.15 -14.99 -4.24
C ARG A 102 17.38 -14.26 -3.70
N ARG A 103 17.48 -12.95 -3.89
CA ARG A 103 18.60 -12.13 -3.40
C ARG A 103 18.34 -11.66 -1.97
N SER A 104 19.39 -11.66 -1.16
CA SER A 104 19.34 -11.08 0.18
C SER A 104 19.08 -9.57 0.10
N MET A 105 18.48 -9.01 1.15
CA MET A 105 18.29 -7.56 1.26
C MET A 105 19.60 -6.78 1.14
N ALA A 106 20.73 -7.38 1.55
CA ALA A 106 22.05 -6.79 1.47
C ALA A 106 22.56 -6.65 0.02
N GLU A 107 22.46 -7.71 -0.78
CA GLU A 107 22.83 -7.69 -2.20
C GLU A 107 21.99 -6.68 -2.98
N ARG A 108 20.68 -6.67 -2.72
CA ARG A 108 19.75 -5.75 -3.38
C ARG A 108 20.06 -4.29 -3.03
N TRP A 109 20.42 -4.01 -1.77
CA TRP A 109 20.85 -2.68 -1.35
C TRP A 109 22.18 -2.24 -2.01
N GLN A 110 23.09 -3.18 -2.26
CA GLN A 110 24.36 -2.91 -2.92
C GLN A 110 24.16 -2.59 -4.42
N GLU A 111 23.28 -3.31 -5.10
CA GLU A 111 22.89 -3.00 -6.49
C GLU A 111 22.27 -1.61 -6.61
N PHE A 112 21.37 -1.24 -5.68
CA PHE A 112 20.79 0.11 -5.66
C PHE A 112 21.84 1.19 -5.45
N ARG A 113 22.81 0.98 -4.56
CA ARG A 113 23.91 1.93 -4.33
C ARG A 113 24.76 2.11 -5.59
N MET A 114 25.11 1.02 -6.27
CA MET A 114 25.86 1.08 -7.52
C MET A 114 25.08 1.79 -8.64
N ALA A 115 23.80 1.45 -8.83
CA ALA A 115 22.94 2.08 -9.84
C ALA A 115 22.73 3.58 -9.58
N ALA A 116 22.70 3.99 -8.30
CA ALA A 116 22.58 5.38 -7.89
C ALA A 116 23.92 6.14 -7.87
N GLY A 117 25.05 5.49 -8.22
CA GLY A 117 26.37 6.11 -8.19
C GLY A 117 26.87 6.45 -6.78
N ILE A 118 26.29 5.84 -5.74
CA ILE A 118 26.68 6.02 -4.34
C ILE A 118 27.88 5.11 -4.07
N ASN A 119 29.08 5.59 -4.40
CA ASN A 119 30.34 4.94 -4.03
C ASN A 119 30.78 5.42 -2.64
N ASP A 120 30.90 4.50 -1.68
CA ASP A 120 31.48 4.71 -0.33
C ASP A 120 33.01 4.99 -0.40
N ARG A 121 33.47 5.80 -1.36
CA ARG A 121 34.89 6.19 -1.52
C ARG A 121 35.26 7.49 -0.81
N TYR A 122 34.36 8.07 -0.02
CA TYR A 122 34.61 9.34 0.71
C TYR A 122 34.66 9.17 2.22
N PHE A 123 35.38 8.16 2.69
CA PHE A 123 35.98 8.17 4.03
C PHE A 123 37.40 7.61 3.93
N VAL A 124 38.34 8.49 3.61
CA VAL A 124 39.74 8.36 3.99
C VAL A 124 40.07 9.68 4.68
N ASP A 125 40.52 9.57 5.95
CA ASP A 125 40.95 10.68 6.82
C ASP A 125 41.95 11.63 6.15
#